data_AF-A0A7S0M278-F1
#
_entry.id   AF-A0A7S0M278-F1
#
_cell.length_a   1.000
_cell.length_b   1.000
_cell.length_c   1.000
_cell.angle_alpha   90.00
_cell.angle_beta   90.00
_cell.angle_gamma   90.00
#
_symmetry.space_group_name_H-M   'P 1'
#
loop_
_entity.id
_entity.type
_entity.pdbx_description
1 polymer ?
#
loop_
_entity_poly.entity_id
_entity_poly.type
_entity_poly.pdbx_seq_one_letter_code
_entity_poly.pdbx_strand_id
1 'polypeptide(L)'
;MRPDVAGTFEACWDRGSFVAIDPARRPEYVAAVSALLDRGARILLVAVEHPPFGDGKLGPPYSATEEEIAALYGRDFAVQLLEWEDQMAVDPVWAKRGCGSFQQSVYLLTKRG
;
A
#
# COMPACT_ATOMS: atom_id res chain seq x y z
N MET A 1 -13.53 -7.02 19.87
CA MET A 1 -12.45 -6.71 20.83
C MET A 1 -11.34 -6.06 20.02
N ARG A 2 -11.05 -4.76 20.19
CA ARG A 2 -9.81 -4.20 19.62
C ARG A 2 -8.66 -4.77 20.44
N PRO A 3 -7.57 -5.27 19.84
CA PRO A 3 -6.37 -5.54 20.62
C PRO A 3 -5.99 -4.25 21.35
N ASP A 4 -5.66 -4.33 22.63
CA ASP A 4 -5.14 -3.20 23.41
C ASP A 4 -3.75 -2.87 22.86
N VAL A 5 -3.72 -2.05 21.81
CA VAL A 5 -2.50 -1.43 21.32
C VAL A 5 -2.19 -0.28 22.27
N ALA A 6 -1.08 -0.38 22.98
CA ALA A 6 -0.65 0.65 23.93
C ALA A 6 -0.16 1.89 23.18
N GLY A 7 -1.08 2.81 22.89
CA GLY A 7 -0.79 4.15 22.39
C GLY A 7 -0.80 4.29 20.86
N THR A 8 -0.10 5.32 20.40
CA THR A 8 0.05 5.73 19.00
C THR A 8 1.51 5.69 18.58
N PHE A 9 1.76 5.73 17.27
CA PHE A 9 3.09 5.60 16.67
C PHE A 9 3.43 6.80 15.78
N GLU A 10 4.71 7.17 15.78
CA GLU A 10 5.24 8.27 14.96
C GLU A 10 5.55 7.84 13.51
N ALA A 11 5.65 6.53 13.26
CA ALA A 11 5.95 5.98 11.95
C ALA A 11 5.34 4.60 11.69
N CYS A 12 5.10 4.28 10.42
CA CYS A 12 4.66 2.98 9.94
C CYS A 12 5.43 2.60 8.66
N TRP A 13 5.85 1.34 8.58
CA TRP A 13 6.36 0.74 7.35
C TRP A 13 5.34 -0.27 6.85
N ASP A 14 4.63 0.09 5.78
CA ASP A 14 3.55 -0.72 5.21
C ASP A 14 4.04 -1.37 3.91
N ARG A 15 4.65 -2.55 4.05
CA ARG A 15 5.10 -3.39 2.94
C ARG A 15 4.43 -4.74 3.00
N GLY A 16 3.73 -5.11 1.93
CA GLY A 16 3.03 -6.40 1.85
C GLY A 16 1.82 -6.52 2.78
N SER A 17 1.40 -5.43 3.43
CA SER A 17 0.19 -5.37 4.25
C SER A 17 -0.96 -4.74 3.48
N PHE A 18 -0.90 -3.45 3.12
CA PHE A 18 -1.95 -2.76 2.35
C PHE A 18 -2.34 -3.52 1.06
N VAL A 19 -1.34 -3.97 0.30
CA VAL A 19 -1.54 -4.75 -0.94
C VAL A 19 -2.01 -6.19 -0.68
N ALA A 20 -1.98 -6.70 0.54
CA ALA A 20 -2.57 -7.99 0.89
C ALA A 20 -4.04 -7.87 1.33
N ILE A 21 -4.52 -6.65 1.62
CA ILE A 21 -5.92 -6.40 1.98
C ILE A 21 -6.78 -6.41 0.73
N ASP A 22 -7.92 -7.12 0.81
CA ASP A 22 -8.97 -7.07 -0.21
C ASP A 22 -9.35 -5.60 -0.52
N PRO A 23 -9.39 -5.17 -1.79
CA PRO A 23 -9.70 -3.80 -2.16
C PRO A 23 -10.96 -3.22 -1.49
N ALA A 24 -12.00 -4.04 -1.30
CA ALA A 24 -13.24 -3.61 -0.66
C ALA A 24 -13.08 -3.24 0.83
N ARG A 25 -12.02 -3.75 1.47
CA ARG A 25 -11.72 -3.55 2.90
C ARG A 25 -10.61 -2.53 3.15
N ARG A 26 -9.98 -2.00 2.09
CA ARG A 26 -8.93 -0.98 2.22
C ARG A 26 -9.38 0.28 2.98
N PRO A 27 -10.62 0.80 2.82
CA PRO A 27 -11.07 1.93 3.64
C PRO A 27 -11.03 1.66 5.15
N GLU A 28 -11.41 0.45 5.58
CA GLU A 28 -11.35 0.03 6.98
C GLU A 28 -9.90 -0.09 7.47
N TYR A 29 -9.03 -0.66 6.63
CA TYR A 29 -7.60 -0.79 6.92
C TYR A 29 -6.93 0.58 7.10
N VAL A 30 -7.15 1.50 6.17
CA VAL A 30 -6.57 2.86 6.22
C VAL A 30 -7.06 3.60 7.47
N ALA A 31 -8.35 3.48 7.81
CA ALA A 31 -8.90 4.08 9.02
C ALA A 31 -8.25 3.49 10.29
N ALA A 32 -8.05 2.17 10.34
CA ALA A 32 -7.41 1.49 11.47
C ALA A 32 -5.94 1.90 11.63
N VAL A 33 -5.16 1.91 10.55
CA VAL A 33 -3.75 2.35 10.56
C VAL A 33 -3.66 3.82 10.96
N SER A 34 -4.49 4.69 10.38
CA SER A 34 -4.51 6.12 10.69
C SER A 34 -4.83 6.39 12.17
N ALA A 35 -5.75 5.63 12.77
CA ALA A 35 -6.10 5.79 14.19
C ALA A 35 -4.96 5.45 15.15
N LEU A 36 -3.97 4.65 14.71
CA LEU A 36 -2.79 4.29 15.50
C LEU A 36 -1.63 5.28 15.33
N LEU A 37 -1.78 6.34 14.53
CA LEU A 37 -0.69 7.27 14.20
C LEU A 37 -0.86 8.65 14.84
N ASP A 38 0.26 9.21 15.31
CA ASP A 38 0.31 10.59 15.80
C ASP A 38 0.12 11.62 14.68
N ARG A 39 -0.26 12.85 15.06
CA ARG A 39 -0.21 13.98 14.11
C ARG A 39 1.22 14.18 13.62
N GLY A 40 1.41 14.38 12.31
CA GLY A 40 2.74 14.47 11.71
C GLY A 40 3.47 13.12 11.56
N ALA A 41 2.86 12.00 11.97
CA ALA A 41 3.43 10.68 11.76
C ALA A 41 3.59 10.35 10.26
N ARG A 42 4.53 9.46 9.96
CA ARG A 42 4.91 9.11 8.59
C ARG A 42 4.65 7.63 8.28
N ILE A 43 4.00 7.36 7.15
CA ILE A 43 3.89 6.01 6.58
C ILE A 43 4.83 5.96 5.38
N LEU A 44 5.70 4.96 5.35
CA LEU A 44 6.36 4.56 4.12
C LEU A 44 5.55 3.37 3.56
N LEU A 45 4.87 3.59 2.43
CA LEU A 45 3.91 2.65 1.85
C LEU A 45 4.52 2.04 0.58
N VAL A 46 4.57 0.71 0.51
CA VAL A 46 4.95 -0.02 -0.70
C VAL A 46 3.70 -0.57 -1.36
N ALA A 47 3.36 -0.01 -2.51
CA ALA A 47 2.26 -0.44 -3.36
C ALA A 47 2.79 -1.14 -4.62
N VAL A 48 1.93 -1.91 -5.26
CA VAL A 48 2.24 -2.56 -6.54
C VAL A 48 1.08 -2.38 -7.51
N GLU A 49 1.40 -2.29 -8.80
CA GLU A 49 0.41 -2.26 -9.87
C GLU A 49 0.74 -3.35 -10.87
N HIS A 50 -0.28 -4.13 -11.25
CA HIS A 50 -0.12 -5.22 -12.22
C HIS A 50 -1.49 -5.67 -12.81
N PRO A 51 -1.50 -6.27 -14.01
CA PRO A 51 -2.66 -6.99 -14.55
C PRO A 51 -2.88 -8.33 -13.83
N PRO A 52 -3.99 -9.05 -14.07
CA PRO A 52 -4.17 -10.41 -13.55
C PRO A 52 -2.96 -11.32 -13.81
N PHE A 53 -2.68 -12.22 -12.87
CA PHE A 53 -1.67 -13.26 -13.04
C PHE A 53 -2.12 -14.30 -14.08
N GLY A 54 -1.22 -15.20 -14.48
CA GLY A 54 -1.51 -16.21 -15.51
C GLY A 54 -2.66 -17.17 -15.16
N ASP A 55 -3.00 -17.30 -13.88
CA ASP A 55 -4.15 -18.08 -13.38
C ASP A 55 -5.44 -17.25 -13.23
N GLY A 56 -5.43 -15.99 -13.69
CA GLY A 56 -6.55 -15.05 -13.61
C GLY A 56 -6.73 -14.37 -12.26
N LYS A 57 -5.89 -14.67 -11.25
CA LYS A 57 -6.02 -14.03 -9.93
C LYS A 57 -5.53 -12.59 -9.96
N LEU A 58 -6.18 -11.75 -9.16
CA LEU A 58 -5.85 -10.34 -8.97
C LEU A 58 -4.97 -10.08 -7.76
N GLY A 59 -4.74 -11.08 -6.90
CA GLY A 59 -3.91 -10.95 -5.71
C GLY A 59 -4.05 -12.11 -4.72
N PRO A 60 -3.38 -12.02 -3.55
CA PRO A 60 -2.38 -11.01 -3.22
C PRO A 60 -1.01 -11.21 -3.95
N PRO A 61 -0.21 -10.14 -4.09
CA PRO A 61 -0.58 -8.75 -3.80
C PRO A 61 -1.68 -8.29 -4.76
N TYR A 62 -2.60 -7.47 -4.28
CA TYR A 62 -3.62 -6.80 -5.07
C TYR A 62 -3.06 -5.50 -5.62
N SER A 63 -3.34 -5.23 -6.89
CA SER A 63 -2.99 -3.96 -7.54
C SER A 63 -3.55 -2.76 -6.76
N ALA A 64 -2.78 -1.68 -6.68
CA ALA A 64 -3.17 -0.41 -6.07
C ALA A 64 -2.59 0.75 -6.87
N THR A 65 -3.47 1.56 -7.45
CA THR A 65 -3.07 2.69 -8.31
C THR A 65 -2.76 3.93 -7.49
N GLU A 66 -2.06 4.90 -8.09
CA GLU A 66 -1.82 6.19 -7.45
C GLU A 66 -3.13 6.91 -7.10
N GLU A 67 -4.15 6.83 -7.97
CA GLU A 67 -5.46 7.44 -7.75
C GLU A 67 -6.17 6.83 -6.54
N GLU A 68 -6.09 5.50 -6.37
CA GLU A 68 -6.67 4.83 -5.21
C GLU A 68 -5.96 5.26 -3.93
N ILE A 69 -4.62 5.32 -3.93
CA ILE A 69 -3.82 5.75 -2.79
C ILE A 69 -4.17 7.21 -2.45
N ALA A 70 -4.25 8.08 -3.44
CA ALA A 70 -4.65 9.47 -3.26
C ALA A 70 -6.09 9.59 -2.73
N ALA A 71 -7.03 8.77 -3.21
CA ALA A 71 -8.42 8.78 -2.75
C ALA A 71 -8.55 8.30 -1.30
N LEU A 72 -7.83 7.24 -0.92
CA LEU A 72 -7.90 6.65 0.41
C LEU A 72 -7.16 7.47 1.47
N TYR A 73 -5.97 7.97 1.14
CA TYR A 73 -5.09 8.65 2.10
C TYR A 73 -5.12 10.18 1.99
N GLY A 74 -5.43 10.75 0.82
CA GLY A 74 -5.20 12.17 0.52
C GLY A 74 -5.97 13.17 1.40
N ARG A 75 -7.09 12.74 1.99
CA ARG A 75 -7.85 13.54 2.97
C ARG A 75 -7.01 13.81 4.22
N ASP A 76 -6.43 12.78 4.80
CA ASP A 76 -5.77 12.83 6.11
C ASP A 76 -4.25 12.90 6.01
N PHE A 77 -3.67 12.63 4.83
CA PHE A 77 -2.24 12.59 4.59
C PHE A 77 -1.84 13.47 3.40
N ALA A 78 -0.64 14.03 3.45
CA ALA A 78 0.08 14.44 2.26
C ALA A 78 0.74 13.20 1.63
N VAL A 79 0.47 12.95 0.34
CA VAL A 79 0.96 11.79 -0.40
C VAL A 79 2.08 12.22 -1.33
N GLN A 80 3.26 11.62 -1.19
CA GLN A 80 4.42 11.90 -2.04
C GLN A 80 4.99 10.57 -2.58
N LEU A 81 5.04 10.42 -3.90
CA LEU A 81 5.79 9.33 -4.54
C LEU A 81 7.29 9.58 -4.34
N LEU A 82 8.00 8.60 -3.80
CA LEU A 82 9.45 8.64 -3.62
C LEU A 82 10.17 7.84 -4.71
N GLU A 83 9.60 6.70 -5.08
CA GLU A 83 10.23 5.77 -6.02
C GLU A 83 9.16 5.01 -6.80
N TRP A 84 9.46 4.74 -8.06
CA TRP A 84 8.70 3.87 -8.95
C TRP A 84 9.71 2.98 -9.68
N GLU A 85 9.49 1.68 -9.69
CA GLU A 85 10.38 0.71 -10.31
C GLU A 85 9.61 -0.38 -11.04
N ASP A 86 10.02 -0.70 -12.27
CA ASP A 86 9.56 -1.88 -12.99
C ASP A 86 10.26 -3.14 -12.44
N GLN A 87 9.50 -3.96 -11.71
CA GLN A 87 10.02 -5.18 -11.10
C GLN A 87 10.20 -6.32 -12.10
N MET A 88 9.69 -6.21 -13.33
CA MET A 88 9.86 -7.26 -14.34
C MET A 88 11.33 -7.49 -14.70
N ALA A 89 12.16 -6.44 -14.62
CA ALA A 89 13.60 -6.52 -14.86
C ALA A 89 14.42 -6.94 -13.63
N VAL A 90 13.81 -6.90 -12.44
CA VAL A 90 14.48 -7.10 -11.15
C VAL A 90 14.25 -8.51 -10.60
N ASP A 91 12.99 -8.96 -10.60
CA ASP A 91 12.62 -10.27 -10.06
C ASP A 91 11.88 -11.13 -11.10
N PRO A 92 12.51 -12.22 -11.60
CA PRO A 92 11.88 -13.09 -12.59
C PRO A 92 10.66 -13.86 -12.04
N VAL A 93 10.37 -13.79 -10.73
CA VAL A 93 9.19 -14.45 -10.14
C VAL A 93 7.89 -13.94 -10.77
N TRP A 94 7.81 -12.66 -11.14
CA TRP A 94 6.58 -12.06 -11.68
C TRP A 94 6.26 -12.59 -13.08
N ALA A 95 7.28 -12.73 -13.93
CA ALA A 95 7.15 -13.41 -15.22
C ALA A 95 6.76 -14.89 -15.04
N LYS A 96 7.35 -15.59 -14.06
CA LYS A 96 6.99 -17.00 -13.75
C LYS A 96 5.56 -17.15 -13.23
N ARG A 97 5.00 -16.12 -12.60
CA ARG A 97 3.57 -16.06 -12.20
C ARG A 97 2.64 -15.72 -13.37
N GLY A 98 3.17 -15.59 -14.59
CA GLY A 98 2.40 -15.23 -15.78
C GLY A 98 1.93 -13.78 -15.77
N CYS A 99 2.60 -12.90 -15.02
CA CYS A 99 2.27 -11.48 -15.00
C CYS A 99 2.86 -10.78 -16.22
N GLY A 100 2.06 -9.94 -16.89
CA GLY A 100 2.49 -9.19 -18.07
C GLY A 100 3.32 -7.94 -17.75
N SER A 101 3.13 -7.36 -16.57
CA SER A 101 3.90 -6.23 -16.03
C SER A 101 3.79 -6.21 -14.52
N PHE A 102 4.79 -5.70 -13.80
CA PHE A 102 4.71 -5.57 -12.36
C PHE A 102 5.50 -4.36 -11.90
N GLN A 103 4.79 -3.33 -11.48
CA GLN A 103 5.37 -2.07 -11.00
C GLN A 103 5.32 -2.04 -9.47
N GLN A 104 6.39 -1.54 -8.84
CA GLN A 104 6.39 -1.21 -7.42
C GLN A 104 6.50 0.31 -7.26
N SER A 105 5.70 0.89 -6.37
CA SER A 105 5.79 2.29 -5.99
C SER A 105 5.99 2.43 -4.49
N VAL A 106 6.86 3.35 -4.08
CA VAL A 106 7.10 3.70 -2.69
C VAL A 106 6.61 5.11 -2.44
N TYR A 107 5.65 5.26 -1.52
CA TYR A 107 5.08 6.54 -1.14
C TYR A 107 5.49 6.90 0.29
N LEU A 108 5.79 8.19 0.50
CA LEU A 108 5.78 8.81 1.82
C LEU A 108 4.43 9.46 2.06
N LEU A 109 3.70 8.98 3.07
CA LEU A 109 2.47 9.58 3.53
C LEU A 109 2.74 10.31 4.84
N THR A 110 2.49 11.61 4.91
CA THR A 110 2.66 12.39 6.15
C THR A 110 1.30 12.80 6.68
N LYS A 111 0.95 12.34 7.89
CA LYS A 111 -0.37 12.62 8.49
C LYS A 111 -0.50 14.11 8.77
N ARG A 112 -1.59 14.70 8.28
CA ARG A 112 -1.88 16.12 8.45
C ARG A 112 -2.12 16.44 9.93
N GLY A 113 -1.71 17.65 10.30
CA GLY A 113 -1.80 18.20 11.66
C GLY A 113 -3.22 18.51 12.10
#